data_AF-A0A950P468-F1
#
_entry.id   AF-A0A950P468-F1
#
_cell.length_a   1.000
_cell.length_b   1.000
_cell.length_c   1.000
_cell.angle_alpha   90.00
_cell.angle_beta   90.00
_cell.angle_gamma   90.00
#
_symmetry.space_group_name_H-M   'P 1'
#
loop_
_entity.id
_entity.type
_entity.pdbx_description
1 polymer ?
#
loop_
_entity_poly.entity_id
_entity_poly.type
_entity_poly.pdbx_seq_one_letter_code
_entity_poly.pdbx_strand_id
1 'polypeptide(L)'
;MPIDQPAAENFIWSAARLVDRHRYARLFADGAAEPVVEALRGYRNPDGGFGHALEPDLRCPSSQPAPTLYALEILGEADAADSELARSARAWIATIAEPDGGIPAVLPGFEGYPHSPWMTPQPGSMLTLALAAVLHDSGITDDDWLRRATDWCWHAIESEQEPRGYWLKYACAFLDAVPDEQRARAAISSLAGRVDPAAILPVGIEGEALRPLDLSPRPHTRSRALVGDARVEAHLDLVESDQQEDGGWMFDWLAWSPAQTTDWRGIVTIRALSWLRDNGRL
;
A
#
# COMPACT_ATOMS: atom_id res chain seq x y z
N MET A 1 -16.20 -20.40 -4.49
CA MET A 1 -17.63 -20.05 -4.28
C MET A 1 -17.73 -18.56 -4.58
N PRO A 2 -18.79 -18.06 -5.24
CA PRO A 2 -18.93 -16.63 -5.38
C PRO A 2 -18.97 -16.00 -3.99
N ILE A 3 -18.27 -14.88 -3.81
CA ILE A 3 -18.23 -14.14 -2.55
C ILE A 3 -19.62 -13.58 -2.20
N ASP A 4 -19.90 -13.43 -0.91
CA ASP A 4 -21.09 -12.75 -0.41
C ASP A 4 -20.82 -11.24 -0.33
N GLN A 5 -21.05 -10.53 -1.43
CA GLN A 5 -20.83 -9.08 -1.50
C GLN A 5 -21.72 -8.29 -0.51
N PRO A 6 -23.02 -8.58 -0.33
CA PRO A 6 -23.82 -7.95 0.71
C PRO A 6 -23.28 -8.15 2.14
N ALA A 7 -22.73 -9.32 2.45
CA ALA A 7 -22.07 -9.54 3.74
C ALA A 7 -20.80 -8.69 3.88
N ALA A 8 -19.98 -8.59 2.82
CA ALA A 8 -18.80 -7.73 2.82
C ALA A 8 -19.17 -6.25 3.00
N GLU A 9 -20.23 -5.79 2.34
CA GLU A 9 -20.76 -4.44 2.53
C GLU A 9 -21.20 -4.20 3.99
N ASN A 10 -21.97 -5.13 4.57
CA ASN A 10 -22.39 -5.06 5.97
C ASN A 10 -21.20 -5.06 6.94
N PHE A 11 -20.14 -5.82 6.63
CA PHE A 11 -18.89 -5.80 7.40
C PHE A 11 -18.27 -4.40 7.40
N ILE A 12 -18.16 -3.75 6.24
CA ILE A 12 -17.62 -2.39 6.13
C ILE A 12 -18.42 -1.40 6.98
N TRP A 13 -19.76 -1.42 6.87
CA TRP A 13 -20.60 -0.48 7.62
C TRP A 13 -20.58 -0.71 9.13
N SER A 14 -20.42 -1.96 9.58
CA SER A 14 -20.43 -2.32 11.00
C SER A 14 -19.08 -2.17 11.70
N ALA A 15 -17.97 -2.44 11.00
CA ALA A 15 -16.65 -2.59 11.63
C ALA A 15 -15.57 -1.64 11.11
N ALA A 16 -15.61 -1.21 9.83
CA ALA A 16 -14.52 -0.40 9.26
C ALA A 16 -14.51 1.04 9.82
N ARG A 17 -13.35 1.71 9.75
CA ARG A 17 -13.20 3.13 10.10
C ARG A 17 -14.00 4.02 9.15
N LEU A 18 -14.32 5.25 9.57
CA LEU A 18 -15.10 6.17 8.74
C LEU A 18 -14.44 6.46 7.38
N VAL A 19 -13.11 6.64 7.35
CA VAL A 19 -12.37 6.83 6.09
C VAL A 19 -12.53 5.63 5.16
N ASP A 20 -12.46 4.40 5.69
CA ASP A 20 -12.60 3.18 4.90
C ASP A 20 -14.04 2.95 4.41
N ARG A 21 -15.05 3.37 5.17
CA ARG A 21 -16.45 3.38 4.70
C ARG A 21 -16.64 4.31 3.52
N HIS A 22 -16.06 5.51 3.57
CA HIS A 22 -16.11 6.44 2.43
C HIS A 22 -15.31 5.93 1.24
N ARG A 23 -14.15 5.30 1.47
CA ARG A 23 -13.39 4.62 0.41
C ARG A 23 -14.20 3.54 -0.27
N TYR A 24 -14.85 2.67 0.52
CA TYR A 24 -15.72 1.63 -0.01
C TYR A 24 -16.85 2.23 -0.87
N ALA A 25 -17.54 3.26 -0.35
CA ALA A 25 -18.60 3.92 -1.09
C ALA A 25 -18.09 4.51 -2.42
N ARG A 26 -16.90 5.12 -2.41
CA ARG A 26 -16.25 5.66 -3.62
C ARG A 26 -15.94 4.57 -4.64
N LEU A 27 -15.45 3.42 -4.19
CA LEU A 27 -14.95 2.34 -5.06
C LEU A 27 -16.03 1.37 -5.55
N PHE A 28 -17.13 1.22 -4.81
CA PHE A 28 -18.12 0.16 -5.04
C PHE A 28 -19.59 0.61 -5.01
N ALA A 29 -19.88 1.87 -4.66
CA ALA A 29 -21.26 2.36 -4.51
C ALA A 29 -21.48 3.78 -5.08
N ASP A 30 -20.81 4.10 -6.20
CA ASP A 30 -20.93 5.39 -6.91
C ASP A 30 -20.74 6.63 -6.02
N GLY A 31 -19.97 6.49 -4.93
CA GLY A 31 -19.71 7.55 -3.98
C GLY A 31 -18.85 8.67 -4.58
N ALA A 32 -19.07 9.89 -4.09
CA ALA A 32 -18.24 11.05 -4.45
C ALA A 32 -16.86 10.99 -3.76
N ALA A 33 -15.89 11.73 -4.27
CA ALA A 33 -14.53 11.78 -3.71
C ALA A 33 -14.46 12.62 -2.42
N GLU A 34 -15.30 13.64 -2.30
CA GLU A 34 -15.26 14.64 -1.23
C GLU A 34 -15.38 14.03 0.17
N PRO A 35 -16.29 13.07 0.45
CA PRO A 35 -16.36 12.43 1.77
C PRO A 35 -15.07 11.70 2.18
N VAL A 36 -14.35 11.12 1.21
CA VAL A 36 -13.04 10.47 1.47
C VAL A 36 -12.02 11.53 1.90
N VAL A 37 -11.94 12.62 1.14
CA VAL A 37 -11.03 13.74 1.42
C VAL A 37 -11.32 14.36 2.78
N GLU A 38 -12.58 14.62 3.11
CA GLU A 38 -12.97 15.23 4.38
C GLU A 38 -12.71 14.31 5.58
N ALA A 39 -12.95 13.00 5.45
CA ALA A 39 -12.58 12.04 6.50
C ALA A 39 -11.06 11.98 6.72
N LEU A 40 -10.26 12.01 5.65
CA LEU A 40 -8.81 12.03 5.74
C LEU A 40 -8.25 13.26 6.46
N ARG A 41 -8.94 14.42 6.40
CA ARG A 41 -8.48 15.63 7.12
C ARG A 41 -8.33 15.40 8.63
N GLY A 42 -9.10 14.49 9.21
CA GLY A 42 -9.00 14.12 10.63
C GLY A 42 -7.66 13.47 11.02
N TYR A 43 -6.91 12.94 10.04
CA TYR A 43 -5.61 12.31 10.25
C TYR A 43 -4.42 13.22 9.94
N ARG A 44 -4.67 14.39 9.32
CA ARG A 44 -3.62 15.36 8.95
C ARG A 44 -3.19 16.19 10.17
N ASN A 45 -1.89 16.34 10.35
CA ASN A 45 -1.32 17.24 11.34
C ASN A 45 -1.04 18.64 10.76
N PRO A 46 -0.81 19.66 11.62
CA PRO A 46 -0.56 21.03 11.18
C PRO A 46 0.68 21.21 10.27
N ASP A 47 1.65 20.29 10.33
CA ASP A 47 2.85 20.30 9.49
C ASP A 47 2.60 19.75 8.07
N GLY A 48 1.42 19.20 7.81
CA GLY A 48 1.02 18.67 6.51
C GLY A 48 1.19 17.16 6.36
N GLY A 49 1.83 16.48 7.31
CA GLY A 49 1.95 15.03 7.35
C GLY A 49 0.76 14.37 8.06
N PHE A 50 0.80 13.03 8.15
CA PHE A 50 -0.30 12.23 8.69
C PHE A 50 0.15 11.32 9.83
N GLY A 51 -0.78 11.04 10.75
CA GLY A 51 -0.57 10.15 11.89
C GLY A 51 -1.89 9.52 12.34
N HIS A 52 -2.08 9.38 13.65
CA HIS A 52 -3.36 8.99 14.27
C HIS A 52 -3.87 7.61 13.85
N ALA A 53 -2.97 6.63 13.73
CA ALA A 53 -3.28 5.26 13.32
C ALA A 53 -3.92 5.14 11.92
N LEU A 54 -3.67 6.11 11.02
CA LEU A 54 -4.07 5.99 9.62
C LEU A 54 -3.43 4.74 9.00
N GLU A 55 -2.12 4.56 9.24
CA GLU A 55 -1.44 3.26 9.15
C GLU A 55 -1.70 2.49 10.46
N PRO A 56 -2.49 1.38 10.45
CA PRO A 56 -2.93 0.74 11.69
C PRO A 56 -1.82 0.19 12.59
N ASP A 57 -0.64 -0.10 12.03
CA ASP A 57 0.51 -0.58 12.80
C ASP A 57 1.26 0.51 13.55
N LEU A 58 0.94 1.78 13.32
CA LEU A 58 1.59 2.93 13.96
C LEU A 58 0.56 3.90 14.54
N ARG A 59 0.29 3.80 15.85
CA ARG A 59 -0.70 4.65 16.54
C ARG A 59 -0.14 5.96 17.06
N CYS A 60 1.00 6.39 16.51
CA CYS A 60 1.61 7.66 16.84
C CYS A 60 0.74 8.83 16.33
N PRO A 61 0.46 9.86 17.13
CA PRO A 61 -0.29 11.03 16.68
C PRO A 61 0.55 11.98 15.82
N SER A 62 1.88 11.95 15.93
CA SER A 62 2.74 12.80 15.10
C SER A 62 2.79 12.30 13.66
N SER A 63 3.23 13.20 12.77
CA SER A 63 3.35 12.88 11.35
C SER A 63 4.43 11.83 11.11
N GLN A 64 4.09 10.81 10.33
CA GLN A 64 4.96 9.67 10.06
C GLN A 64 4.90 9.28 8.57
N PRO A 65 5.98 8.68 8.03
CA PRO A 65 6.07 8.34 6.61
C PRO A 65 4.97 7.38 6.15
N ALA A 66 4.74 6.28 6.88
CA ALA A 66 3.77 5.26 6.48
C ALA A 66 2.30 5.75 6.50
N PRO A 67 1.79 6.43 7.55
CA PRO A 67 0.49 7.10 7.48
C PRO A 67 0.35 8.08 6.30
N THR A 68 1.42 8.82 5.96
CA THR A 68 1.38 9.80 4.88
C THR A 68 1.35 9.13 3.50
N LEU A 69 2.08 8.03 3.33
CA LEU A 69 1.92 7.13 2.18
C LEU A 69 0.47 6.66 2.06
N TYR A 70 -0.10 6.15 3.16
CA TYR A 70 -1.47 5.64 3.16
C TYR A 70 -2.50 6.73 2.78
N ALA A 71 -2.29 7.97 3.23
CA ALA A 71 -3.11 9.11 2.80
C ALA A 71 -3.03 9.37 1.29
N LEU A 72 -1.83 9.31 0.70
CA LEU A 72 -1.63 9.49 -0.74
C LEU A 72 -2.27 8.36 -1.56
N GLU A 73 -2.16 7.11 -1.10
CA GLU A 73 -2.82 5.95 -1.74
C GLU A 73 -4.34 6.14 -1.76
N ILE A 74 -4.95 6.49 -0.62
CA ILE A 74 -6.39 6.74 -0.52
C ILE A 74 -6.82 7.90 -1.42
N LEU A 75 -6.03 8.98 -1.49
CA LEU A 75 -6.34 10.11 -2.36
C LEU A 75 -6.22 9.74 -3.84
N GLY A 76 -5.29 8.88 -4.22
CA GLY A 76 -5.20 8.30 -5.56
C GLY A 76 -6.44 7.47 -5.92
N GLU A 77 -6.83 6.54 -5.05
CA GLU A 77 -8.04 5.71 -5.20
C GLU A 77 -9.33 6.54 -5.35
N ALA A 78 -9.36 7.73 -4.75
CA ALA A 78 -10.51 8.63 -4.79
C ALA A 78 -10.47 9.66 -5.94
N ASP A 79 -9.53 9.54 -6.89
CA ASP A 79 -9.31 10.52 -7.96
C ASP A 79 -9.03 11.94 -7.43
N ALA A 80 -8.37 12.03 -6.27
CA ALA A 80 -8.10 13.26 -5.51
C ALA A 80 -6.60 13.53 -5.35
N ALA A 81 -5.75 12.97 -6.22
CA ALA A 81 -4.29 13.15 -6.20
C ALA A 81 -3.83 14.61 -6.42
N ASP A 82 -4.69 15.43 -7.04
CA ASP A 82 -4.50 16.88 -7.22
C ASP A 82 -5.19 17.74 -6.16
N SER A 83 -5.69 17.14 -5.08
CA SER A 83 -6.28 17.89 -3.98
C SER A 83 -5.22 18.73 -3.23
N GLU A 84 -5.68 19.73 -2.47
CA GLU A 84 -4.80 20.46 -1.54
C GLU A 84 -4.19 19.51 -0.51
N LEU A 85 -4.95 18.50 -0.08
CA LEU A 85 -4.50 17.52 0.89
C LEU A 85 -3.32 16.69 0.35
N ALA A 86 -3.43 16.23 -0.89
CA ALA A 86 -2.36 15.49 -1.57
C ALA A 86 -1.11 16.36 -1.78
N ARG A 87 -1.28 17.62 -2.21
CA ARG A 87 -0.16 18.57 -2.33
C ARG A 87 0.55 18.81 -1.01
N SER A 88 -0.21 18.97 0.08
CA SER A 88 0.36 19.14 1.42
C SER A 88 1.13 17.89 1.87
N ALA A 89 0.60 16.70 1.62
CA ALA A 89 1.27 15.44 1.96
C ALA A 89 2.61 15.32 1.21
N ARG A 90 2.63 15.60 -0.10
CA ARG A 90 3.86 15.60 -0.92
C ARG A 90 4.87 16.62 -0.43
N ALA A 91 4.42 17.83 -0.12
CA ALA A 91 5.30 18.87 0.43
C ALA A 91 5.94 18.40 1.75
N TRP A 92 5.17 17.78 2.64
CA TRP A 92 5.70 17.24 3.89
C TRP A 92 6.70 16.09 3.66
N ILE A 93 6.41 15.15 2.76
CA ILE A 93 7.35 14.08 2.36
C ILE A 93 8.69 14.68 1.91
N ALA A 94 8.67 15.73 1.10
CA ALA A 94 9.89 16.40 0.65
C ALA A 94 10.70 17.02 1.81
N THR A 95 10.08 17.40 2.93
CA THR A 95 10.79 17.94 4.11
C THR A 95 11.50 16.90 4.95
N ILE A 96 11.05 15.64 4.90
CA ILE A 96 11.64 14.53 5.67
C ILE A 96 12.59 13.68 4.82
N ALA A 97 12.71 13.98 3.54
CA ALA A 97 13.55 13.25 2.62
C ALA A 97 15.04 13.45 2.92
N GLU A 98 15.79 12.36 2.81
CA GLU A 98 17.23 12.36 2.86
C GLU A 98 17.82 13.04 1.59
N PRO A 99 19.10 13.48 1.62
CA PRO A 99 19.70 14.20 0.49
C PRO A 99 19.65 13.44 -0.84
N ASP A 100 19.69 12.11 -0.80
CA ASP A 100 19.60 11.22 -1.96
C ASP A 100 18.15 10.92 -2.41
N GLY A 101 17.15 11.42 -1.69
CA GLY A 101 15.73 11.20 -1.96
C GLY A 101 15.09 10.08 -1.15
N GLY A 102 15.87 9.30 -0.40
CA GLY A 102 15.38 8.24 0.47
C GLY A 102 14.43 8.77 1.57
N ILE A 103 13.45 7.95 1.94
CA ILE A 103 12.52 8.24 3.04
C ILE A 103 12.79 7.26 4.19
N PRO A 104 13.00 7.76 5.43
CA PRO A 104 13.20 6.89 6.58
C PRO A 104 11.95 6.02 6.85
N ALA A 105 12.14 4.84 7.42
CA ALA A 105 11.01 3.94 7.72
C ALA A 105 10.03 4.54 8.75
N VAL A 106 10.58 5.19 9.77
CA VAL A 106 9.86 5.89 10.84
C VAL A 106 10.68 7.09 11.31
N LEU A 107 10.00 8.12 11.81
CA LEU A 107 10.63 9.32 12.39
C LEU A 107 10.66 9.25 13.92
N PRO A 108 11.65 9.87 14.58
CA PRO A 108 11.76 9.88 16.04
C PRO A 108 10.50 10.36 16.77
N GLY A 109 10.30 9.87 17.98
CA GLY A 109 9.17 10.25 18.85
C GLY A 109 7.97 9.30 18.76
N PHE A 110 8.00 8.35 17.84
CA PHE A 110 6.98 7.31 17.74
C PHE A 110 7.05 6.27 18.88
N GLU A 111 8.24 6.09 19.46
CA GLU A 111 8.55 5.06 20.44
C GLU A 111 7.71 5.19 21.72
N GLY A 112 7.23 6.41 22.02
CA GLY A 112 6.36 6.70 23.16
C GLY A 112 4.89 6.31 22.96
N TYR A 113 4.51 5.80 21.78
CA TYR A 113 3.13 5.48 21.42
C TYR A 113 2.98 4.01 21.03
N PRO A 114 1.78 3.42 21.08
CA PRO A 114 1.56 2.05 20.64
C PRO A 114 1.93 1.84 19.17
N HIS A 115 2.75 0.83 18.89
CA HIS A 115 3.20 0.48 17.54
C HIS A 115 3.50 -1.01 17.45
N SER A 116 3.52 -1.53 16.23
CA SER A 116 3.92 -2.91 15.98
C SER A 116 5.42 -3.14 16.24
N PRO A 117 5.85 -4.38 16.58
CA PRO A 117 7.25 -4.69 16.84
C PRO A 117 8.23 -4.45 15.68
N TRP A 118 7.74 -4.33 14.44
CA TRP A 118 8.56 -4.12 13.24
C TRP A 118 8.84 -2.64 12.93
N MET A 119 8.21 -1.70 13.66
CA MET A 119 8.52 -0.28 13.51
C MET A 119 9.90 0.02 14.08
N THR A 120 10.90 0.00 13.20
CA THR A 120 12.30 0.23 13.55
C THR A 120 12.89 1.36 12.70
N PRO A 121 13.67 2.28 13.29
CA PRO A 121 14.32 3.33 12.52
C PRO A 121 15.30 2.75 11.50
N GLN A 122 15.11 3.11 10.23
CA GLN A 122 16.02 2.77 9.15
C GLN A 122 16.09 3.95 8.17
N PRO A 123 17.29 4.43 7.79
CA PRO A 123 17.44 5.42 6.73
C PRO A 123 17.08 4.77 5.38
N GLY A 124 16.64 5.57 4.40
CA GLY A 124 16.38 5.12 3.03
C GLY A 124 15.64 3.78 2.97
N SER A 125 14.34 3.79 3.24
CA SER A 125 13.54 2.58 3.38
C SER A 125 12.75 2.22 2.11
N MET A 126 12.16 1.03 2.11
CA MET A 126 11.23 0.58 1.07
C MET A 126 10.00 1.49 0.90
N LEU A 127 9.70 2.37 1.87
CA LEU A 127 8.63 3.37 1.71
C LEU A 127 8.94 4.36 0.59
N THR A 128 10.22 4.57 0.26
CA THR A 128 10.62 5.40 -0.90
C THR A 128 10.08 4.81 -2.21
N LEU A 129 10.15 3.47 -2.37
CA LEU A 129 9.58 2.77 -3.53
C LEU A 129 8.06 2.94 -3.58
N ALA A 130 7.38 2.78 -2.45
CA ALA A 130 5.93 2.90 -2.36
C ALA A 130 5.45 4.32 -2.66
N LEU A 131 6.09 5.33 -2.08
CA LEU A 131 5.77 6.73 -2.29
C LEU A 131 6.05 7.16 -3.74
N ALA A 132 7.17 6.73 -4.32
CA ALA A 132 7.43 6.98 -5.74
C ALA A 132 6.39 6.31 -6.64
N ALA A 133 6.00 5.07 -6.32
CA ALA A 133 4.98 4.32 -7.07
C ALA A 133 3.64 5.06 -7.09
N VAL A 134 3.10 5.44 -5.92
CA VAL A 134 1.79 6.12 -5.85
C VAL A 134 1.79 7.47 -6.57
N LEU A 135 2.89 8.21 -6.55
CA LEU A 135 2.98 9.50 -7.25
C LEU A 135 3.09 9.33 -8.77
N HIS A 136 3.87 8.36 -9.25
CA HIS A 136 3.93 8.03 -10.68
C HIS A 136 2.58 7.52 -11.20
N ASP A 137 1.91 6.65 -10.43
CA ASP A 137 0.58 6.12 -10.78
C ASP A 137 -0.48 7.23 -10.83
N SER A 138 -0.32 8.26 -10.00
CA SER A 138 -1.15 9.47 -10.00
C SER A 138 -0.82 10.47 -11.12
N GLY A 139 0.15 10.18 -11.99
CA GLY A 139 0.54 11.05 -13.11
C GLY A 139 1.33 12.31 -12.70
N ILE A 140 1.88 12.35 -11.48
CA ILE A 140 2.71 13.48 -11.03
C ILE A 140 4.05 13.43 -11.75
N THR A 141 4.42 14.53 -12.42
CA THR A 141 5.64 14.62 -13.24
C THR A 141 6.53 15.82 -12.87
N ASP A 142 5.97 16.87 -12.28
CA ASP A 142 6.68 18.08 -11.88
C ASP A 142 6.87 18.12 -10.35
N ASP A 143 7.71 17.22 -9.84
CA ASP A 143 8.04 17.15 -8.42
C ASP A 143 9.53 16.82 -8.22
N ASP A 144 10.25 17.77 -7.59
CA ASP A 144 11.69 17.69 -7.38
C ASP A 144 12.10 16.54 -6.46
N TRP A 145 11.28 16.20 -5.49
CA TRP A 145 11.54 15.06 -4.61
C TRP A 145 11.28 13.76 -5.35
N LEU A 146 10.17 13.63 -6.10
CA LEU A 146 9.87 12.44 -6.90
C LEU A 146 10.99 12.08 -7.87
N ARG A 147 11.62 13.08 -8.49
CA ARG A 147 12.79 12.85 -9.36
C ARG A 147 13.95 12.21 -8.61
N ARG A 148 14.33 12.74 -7.45
CA ARG A 148 15.40 12.15 -6.61
C ARG A 148 15.00 10.76 -6.09
N ALA A 149 13.76 10.61 -5.63
CA ALA A 149 13.23 9.33 -5.18
C ALA A 149 13.22 8.29 -6.31
N THR A 150 12.96 8.69 -7.56
CA THR A 150 13.03 7.81 -8.73
C THR A 150 14.46 7.32 -8.98
N ASP A 151 15.45 8.21 -8.90
CA ASP A 151 16.86 7.83 -9.00
C ASP A 151 17.27 6.88 -7.87
N TRP A 152 16.83 7.17 -6.64
CA TRP A 152 17.02 6.31 -5.47
C TRP A 152 16.41 4.92 -5.68
N CYS A 153 15.17 4.84 -6.18
CA CYS A 153 14.47 3.58 -6.42
C CYS A 153 15.20 2.70 -7.44
N TRP A 154 15.70 3.31 -8.52
CA TRP A 154 16.50 2.58 -9.50
C TRP A 154 17.80 2.04 -8.89
N HIS A 155 18.52 2.87 -8.13
CA HIS A 155 19.73 2.43 -7.45
C HIS A 155 19.44 1.28 -6.48
N ALA A 156 18.39 1.39 -5.67
CA ALA A 156 17.98 0.35 -4.73
C ALA A 156 17.69 -0.98 -5.44
N ILE A 157 16.91 -0.95 -6.54
CA ILE A 157 16.55 -2.16 -7.31
C ILE A 157 17.77 -2.82 -7.98
N GLU A 158 18.72 -2.02 -8.46
CA GLU A 158 19.95 -2.49 -9.10
C GLU A 158 20.95 -3.06 -8.07
N SER A 159 20.97 -2.50 -6.85
CA SER A 159 21.90 -2.90 -5.79
C SER A 159 21.41 -4.09 -4.95
N GLU A 160 20.10 -4.31 -4.84
CA GLU A 160 19.53 -5.34 -3.96
C GLU A 160 19.92 -6.74 -4.42
N GLN A 161 20.48 -7.54 -3.52
CA GLN A 161 20.94 -8.90 -3.82
C GLN A 161 19.93 -9.97 -3.36
N GLU A 162 19.15 -9.68 -2.33
CA GLU A 162 18.19 -10.61 -1.72
C GLU A 162 16.78 -10.01 -1.69
N PRO A 163 16.18 -9.72 -2.86
CA PRO A 163 14.86 -9.08 -2.93
C PRO A 163 13.79 -9.99 -2.30
N ARG A 164 13.15 -9.53 -1.22
CA ARG A 164 12.14 -10.29 -0.47
C ARG A 164 11.12 -9.39 0.22
N GLY A 165 10.02 -10.01 0.65
CA GLY A 165 8.97 -9.38 1.45
C GLY A 165 8.50 -8.02 0.92
N TYR A 166 8.17 -7.11 1.83
CA TYR A 166 7.61 -5.81 1.47
C TYR A 166 8.49 -4.96 0.55
N TRP A 167 9.81 -5.14 0.58
CA TRP A 167 10.70 -4.48 -0.38
C TRP A 167 10.33 -4.88 -1.82
N LEU A 168 10.15 -6.18 -2.08
CA LEU A 168 9.80 -6.66 -3.43
C LEU A 168 8.41 -6.19 -3.85
N LYS A 169 7.44 -6.17 -2.92
CA LYS A 169 6.10 -5.59 -3.17
C LYS A 169 6.21 -4.17 -3.69
N TYR A 170 6.93 -3.29 -2.98
CA TYR A 170 7.02 -1.90 -3.38
C TYR A 170 7.92 -1.67 -4.60
N ALA A 171 8.93 -2.53 -4.81
CA ALA A 171 9.68 -2.54 -6.06
C ALA A 171 8.78 -2.88 -7.26
N CYS A 172 7.90 -3.87 -7.15
CA CYS A 172 6.94 -4.20 -8.21
C CYS A 172 5.97 -3.04 -8.47
N ALA A 173 5.44 -2.41 -7.42
CA ALA A 173 4.57 -1.24 -7.54
C ALA A 173 5.26 -0.08 -8.27
N PHE A 174 6.51 0.24 -7.91
CA PHE A 174 7.30 1.26 -8.58
C PHE A 174 7.56 0.93 -10.05
N LEU A 175 7.96 -0.32 -10.34
CA LEU A 175 8.25 -0.76 -11.71
C LEU A 175 6.98 -0.80 -12.59
N ASP A 176 5.81 -1.01 -12.00
CA ASP A 176 4.54 -0.90 -12.70
C ASP A 176 4.16 0.55 -13.03
N ALA A 177 4.45 1.49 -12.13
CA ALA A 177 4.05 2.88 -12.26
C ALA A 177 5.04 3.77 -13.05
N VAL A 178 6.35 3.48 -13.00
CA VAL A 178 7.38 4.37 -13.54
C VAL A 178 7.26 4.56 -15.07
N PRO A 179 7.48 5.78 -15.62
CA PRO A 179 7.29 6.03 -17.06
C PRO A 179 8.23 5.28 -18.00
N ASP A 180 9.45 4.96 -17.57
CA ASP A 180 10.44 4.24 -18.39
C ASP A 180 10.10 2.75 -18.49
N GLU A 181 9.24 2.41 -19.46
CA GLU A 181 8.75 1.05 -19.67
C GLU A 181 9.87 0.06 -19.99
N GLN A 182 10.83 0.45 -20.82
CA GLN A 182 11.89 -0.46 -21.25
C GLN A 182 12.79 -0.83 -20.07
N ARG A 183 13.22 0.16 -19.29
CA ARG A 183 14.03 -0.08 -18.08
C ARG A 183 13.26 -0.88 -17.05
N ALA A 184 11.96 -0.58 -16.86
CA ALA A 184 11.12 -1.31 -15.92
C ALA A 184 10.98 -2.80 -16.28
N ARG A 185 10.72 -3.11 -17.56
CA ARG A 185 10.65 -4.50 -18.03
C ARG A 185 11.98 -5.24 -17.84
N ALA A 186 13.11 -4.59 -18.13
CA ALA A 186 14.43 -5.18 -17.91
C ALA A 186 14.70 -5.48 -16.42
N ALA A 187 14.33 -4.56 -15.53
CA ALA A 187 14.44 -4.76 -14.09
C ALA A 187 13.56 -5.91 -13.59
N ILE A 188 12.31 -6.02 -14.08
CA ILE A 188 11.41 -7.14 -13.77
C ILE A 188 12.00 -8.48 -14.24
N SER A 189 12.54 -8.55 -15.45
CA SER A 189 13.23 -9.75 -15.93
C SER A 189 14.45 -10.11 -15.08
N SER A 190 15.20 -9.12 -14.59
CA SER A 190 16.31 -9.33 -13.66
C SER A 190 15.85 -9.86 -12.29
N LEU A 191 14.72 -9.37 -11.77
CA LEU A 191 14.12 -9.85 -10.51
C LEU A 191 13.65 -11.31 -10.64
N ALA A 192 13.09 -11.70 -11.78
CA ALA A 192 12.64 -13.07 -12.04
C ALA A 192 13.76 -14.12 -11.97
N GLY A 193 15.03 -13.71 -12.11
CA GLY A 193 16.19 -14.59 -11.91
C GLY A 193 16.66 -14.71 -10.46
N ARG A 194 16.14 -13.88 -9.53
CA ARG A 194 16.58 -13.77 -8.13
C ARG A 194 15.50 -14.11 -7.11
N VAL A 195 14.23 -14.01 -7.51
CA VAL A 195 13.07 -14.32 -6.68
C VAL A 195 12.48 -15.65 -7.18
N ASP A 196 12.10 -16.55 -6.27
CA ASP A 196 11.13 -17.59 -6.60
C ASP A 196 9.71 -17.07 -6.29
N PRO A 197 8.95 -16.62 -7.30
CA PRO A 197 7.61 -16.09 -7.08
C PRO A 197 6.59 -17.22 -6.83
N ALA A 198 7.00 -18.49 -6.87
CA ALA A 198 6.19 -19.63 -6.46
C ALA A 198 6.09 -19.76 -4.94
N ALA A 199 7.05 -19.17 -4.21
CA ALA A 199 7.05 -19.20 -2.78
C ALA A 199 6.13 -18.10 -2.26
N ILE A 200 5.21 -18.48 -1.38
CA ILE A 200 4.77 -17.64 -0.26
C ILE A 200 6.05 -16.99 0.31
N LEU A 201 6.31 -15.72 0.00
CA LEU A 201 7.60 -15.10 0.28
C LEU A 201 7.64 -14.72 1.75
N PRO A 202 8.47 -15.37 2.59
CA PRO A 202 8.55 -15.02 3.99
C PRO A 202 8.99 -13.56 4.11
N VAL A 203 8.30 -12.78 4.93
CA VAL A 203 8.71 -11.39 5.20
C VAL A 203 9.71 -11.28 6.35
N GLY A 204 10.19 -12.41 6.87
CA GLY A 204 11.10 -12.47 8.02
C GLY A 204 10.37 -12.58 9.37
N ILE A 205 9.04 -12.65 9.36
CA ILE A 205 8.19 -12.92 10.52
C ILE A 205 7.53 -14.29 10.31
N GLU A 206 7.56 -15.15 11.33
CA GLU A 206 6.99 -16.50 11.24
C GLU A 206 5.48 -16.42 10.97
N GLY A 207 5.04 -17.10 9.91
CA GLY A 207 3.63 -17.17 9.49
C GLY A 207 3.18 -16.04 8.54
N GLU A 208 3.94 -14.95 8.42
CA GLU A 208 3.62 -13.85 7.51
C GLU A 208 4.35 -13.98 6.18
N ALA A 209 3.63 -13.79 5.09
CA ALA A 209 4.21 -13.88 3.77
C ALA A 209 3.43 -13.13 2.70
N LEU A 210 4.16 -12.67 1.69
CA LEU A 210 3.52 -12.09 0.52
C LEU A 210 3.05 -13.17 -0.46
N ARG A 211 1.90 -12.89 -1.06
CA ARG A 211 1.24 -13.73 -2.04
C ARG A 211 1.21 -13.06 -3.42
N PRO A 212 0.87 -13.79 -4.50
CA PRO A 212 0.87 -13.26 -5.87
C PRO A 212 0.19 -11.89 -6.07
N LEU A 213 -0.96 -11.66 -5.42
CA LEU A 213 -1.72 -10.39 -5.56
C LEU A 213 -1.09 -9.24 -4.76
N ASP A 214 -0.26 -9.52 -3.75
CA ASP A 214 0.48 -8.46 -3.06
C ASP A 214 1.56 -7.86 -3.95
N LEU A 215 2.14 -8.67 -4.86
CA LEU A 215 3.18 -8.23 -5.79
C LEU A 215 2.60 -7.63 -7.08
N SER A 216 1.48 -8.20 -7.55
CA SER A 216 0.87 -7.84 -8.83
C SER A 216 -0.66 -7.86 -8.68
N PRO A 217 -1.27 -6.80 -8.14
CA PRO A 217 -2.71 -6.78 -7.87
C PRO A 217 -3.56 -6.53 -9.13
N ARG A 218 -3.08 -5.64 -10.02
CA ARG A 218 -3.81 -5.19 -11.21
C ARG A 218 -3.50 -6.07 -12.43
N PRO A 219 -4.49 -6.38 -13.29
CA PRO A 219 -4.23 -7.09 -14.52
C PRO A 219 -3.36 -6.24 -15.47
N HIS A 220 -2.63 -6.92 -16.36
CA HIS A 220 -1.83 -6.29 -17.43
C HIS A 220 -0.69 -5.36 -16.99
N THR A 221 -0.38 -5.25 -15.69
CA THR A 221 0.81 -4.53 -15.26
C THR A 221 2.08 -5.35 -15.52
N ARG A 222 3.24 -4.69 -15.46
CA ARG A 222 4.51 -5.29 -15.88
C ARG A 222 4.93 -6.40 -14.91
N SER A 223 4.67 -6.21 -13.61
CA SER A 223 4.92 -7.17 -12.53
C SER A 223 4.17 -8.49 -12.73
N ARG A 224 3.10 -8.51 -13.55
CA ARG A 224 2.39 -9.76 -13.90
C ARG A 224 3.32 -10.78 -14.56
N ALA A 225 4.32 -10.32 -15.32
CA ALA A 225 5.34 -11.19 -15.91
C ALA A 225 6.29 -11.82 -14.89
N LEU A 226 6.49 -11.19 -13.72
CA LEU A 226 7.27 -11.76 -12.61
C LEU A 226 6.49 -12.89 -11.94
N VAL A 227 5.20 -12.68 -11.70
CA VAL A 227 4.37 -13.58 -10.89
C VAL A 227 3.81 -14.75 -11.70
N GLY A 228 3.27 -14.45 -12.89
CA GLY A 228 2.62 -15.40 -13.80
C GLY A 228 1.12 -15.54 -13.55
N ASP A 229 0.32 -15.55 -14.61
CA ASP A 229 -1.15 -15.52 -14.57
C ASP A 229 -1.75 -16.70 -13.78
N ALA A 230 -1.23 -17.92 -13.97
CA ALA A 230 -1.75 -19.11 -13.29
C ALA A 230 -1.67 -19.00 -11.75
N ARG A 231 -0.64 -18.32 -11.21
CA ARG A 231 -0.48 -18.14 -9.77
C ARG A 231 -1.42 -17.07 -9.23
N VAL A 232 -1.69 -16.06 -10.05
CA VAL A 232 -2.64 -14.99 -9.73
C VAL A 232 -4.04 -15.57 -9.66
N GLU A 233 -4.44 -16.38 -10.66
CA GLU A 233 -5.72 -17.10 -10.64
C GLU A 233 -5.84 -18.00 -9.41
N ALA A 234 -4.81 -18.78 -9.09
CA ALA A 234 -4.83 -19.62 -7.89
C ALA A 234 -4.94 -18.79 -6.59
N HIS A 235 -4.34 -17.60 -6.54
CA HIS A 235 -4.48 -16.72 -5.38
C HIS A 235 -5.85 -16.03 -5.35
N LEU A 236 -6.46 -15.69 -6.48
CA LEU A 236 -7.83 -15.18 -6.56
C LEU A 236 -8.83 -16.22 -6.04
N ASP A 237 -8.66 -17.50 -6.39
CA ASP A 237 -9.47 -18.60 -5.85
C ASP A 237 -9.37 -18.66 -4.31
N LEU A 238 -8.17 -18.47 -3.76
CA LEU A 238 -7.97 -18.40 -2.30
C LEU A 238 -8.67 -17.18 -1.69
N VAL A 239 -8.51 -16.00 -2.29
CA VAL A 239 -9.17 -14.78 -1.82
C VAL A 239 -10.69 -14.94 -1.78
N GLU A 240 -11.30 -15.56 -2.79
CA GLU A 240 -12.74 -15.86 -2.77
C GLU A 240 -13.13 -16.81 -1.63
N SER A 241 -12.29 -17.78 -1.29
CA SER A 241 -12.54 -18.73 -0.22
C SER A 241 -12.23 -18.21 1.18
N ASP A 242 -11.42 -17.14 1.30
CA ASP A 242 -10.95 -16.57 2.55
C ASP A 242 -11.93 -15.57 3.18
N GLN A 243 -13.08 -15.30 2.53
CA GLN A 243 -14.15 -14.51 3.13
C GLN A 243 -14.63 -15.17 4.42
N GLN A 244 -14.66 -14.41 5.51
CA GLN A 244 -15.08 -14.90 6.82
C GLN A 244 -16.60 -14.87 6.97
N GLU A 245 -17.12 -15.58 7.97
CA GLU A 245 -18.58 -15.67 8.25
C GLU A 245 -19.24 -14.31 8.49
N ASP A 246 -18.49 -13.32 8.99
CA ASP A 246 -18.98 -11.96 9.22
C ASP A 246 -18.90 -11.06 7.96
N GLY A 247 -18.50 -11.64 6.82
CA GLY A 247 -18.42 -10.98 5.52
C GLY A 247 -17.07 -10.32 5.21
N GLY A 248 -16.22 -10.10 6.21
CA GLY A 248 -14.92 -9.45 6.03
C GLY A 248 -13.80 -10.42 5.66
N TRP A 249 -12.62 -9.88 5.38
CA TRP A 249 -11.38 -10.65 5.23
C TRP A 249 -10.50 -10.48 6.47
N MET A 250 -9.56 -11.42 6.63
CA MET A 250 -8.54 -11.37 7.67
C MET A 250 -7.15 -11.27 7.01
N PHE A 251 -6.23 -10.59 7.69
CA PHE A 251 -4.84 -10.54 7.30
C PHE A 251 -4.03 -11.68 7.95
N ASP A 252 -2.86 -12.00 7.40
CA ASP A 252 -2.01 -13.10 7.84
C ASP A 252 -0.75 -12.66 8.61
N TRP A 253 -0.60 -11.37 8.91
CA TRP A 253 0.41 -10.84 9.83
C TRP A 253 -0.05 -10.75 11.29
N LEU A 254 0.84 -10.35 12.20
CA LEU A 254 0.57 -10.30 13.63
C LEU A 254 -0.55 -9.29 14.00
N ALA A 255 -1.63 -9.81 14.55
CA ALA A 255 -2.72 -9.05 15.18
C ALA A 255 -2.31 -8.57 16.58
N TRP A 256 -1.43 -7.57 16.66
CA TRP A 256 -0.78 -7.16 17.91
C TRP A 256 -1.66 -6.31 18.85
N SER A 257 -2.78 -5.74 18.36
CA SER A 257 -3.79 -5.11 19.22
C SER A 257 -5.20 -5.22 18.65
N PRO A 258 -6.25 -5.29 19.49
CA PRO A 258 -7.63 -5.42 19.00
C PRO A 258 -8.06 -4.32 18.03
N ALA A 259 -7.65 -3.08 18.29
CA ALA A 259 -7.99 -1.97 17.43
C ALA A 259 -7.23 -2.01 16.10
N GLN A 260 -5.95 -2.41 16.09
CA GLN A 260 -5.20 -2.64 14.85
C GLN A 260 -5.86 -3.74 14.01
N THR A 261 -6.34 -4.81 14.65
CA THR A 261 -7.09 -5.86 13.97
C THR A 261 -8.32 -5.30 13.26
N THR A 262 -9.17 -4.56 13.98
CA THR A 262 -10.39 -3.98 13.39
C THR A 262 -10.06 -3.02 12.23
N ASP A 263 -9.07 -2.15 12.42
CA ASP A 263 -8.67 -1.16 11.42
C ASP A 263 -8.14 -1.84 10.14
N TRP A 264 -7.26 -2.83 10.28
CA TRP A 264 -6.77 -3.61 9.13
C TRP A 264 -7.84 -4.43 8.46
N ARG A 265 -8.78 -5.03 9.21
CA ARG A 265 -9.84 -5.85 8.60
C ARG A 265 -10.72 -5.03 7.64
N GLY A 266 -11.01 -3.77 7.97
CA GLY A 266 -11.68 -2.86 7.04
C GLY A 266 -10.87 -2.65 5.75
N ILE A 267 -9.58 -2.39 5.91
CA ILE A 267 -8.64 -2.18 4.78
C ILE A 267 -8.52 -3.42 3.90
N VAL A 268 -8.25 -4.59 4.47
CA VAL A 268 -8.03 -5.82 3.67
C VAL A 268 -9.30 -6.34 3.04
N THR A 269 -10.47 -6.02 3.60
CA THR A 269 -11.76 -6.28 2.95
C THR A 269 -11.92 -5.45 1.68
N ILE A 270 -11.66 -4.13 1.74
CA ILE A 270 -11.64 -3.27 0.54
C ILE A 270 -10.62 -3.77 -0.47
N ARG A 271 -9.41 -4.14 -0.01
CA ARG A 271 -8.35 -4.68 -0.86
C ARG A 271 -8.77 -5.96 -1.58
N ALA A 272 -9.37 -6.92 -0.87
CA ALA A 272 -9.84 -8.18 -1.44
C ALA A 272 -10.91 -7.91 -2.53
N LEU A 273 -11.89 -7.05 -2.24
CA LEU A 273 -12.91 -6.66 -3.21
C LEU A 273 -12.32 -5.96 -4.43
N SER A 274 -11.34 -5.07 -4.24
CA SER A 274 -10.65 -4.39 -5.34
C SER A 274 -9.88 -5.39 -6.21
N TRP A 275 -9.15 -6.34 -5.60
CA TRP A 275 -8.47 -7.39 -6.35
C TRP A 275 -9.43 -8.25 -7.17
N LEU A 276 -10.55 -8.68 -6.57
CA LEU A 276 -11.55 -9.47 -7.28
C LEU A 276 -12.19 -8.67 -8.42
N ARG A 277 -12.62 -7.42 -8.18
CA ARG A 277 -13.17 -6.53 -9.20
C ARG A 277 -12.21 -6.33 -10.37
N ASP A 278 -10.98 -5.92 -10.06
CA ASP A 278 -10.01 -5.53 -11.07
C ASP A 278 -9.58 -6.74 -11.93
N ASN A 279 -9.65 -7.96 -11.39
CA ASN A 279 -9.39 -9.19 -12.14
C ASN A 279 -10.68 -9.89 -12.65
N GLY A 280 -11.84 -9.21 -12.63
CA GLY A 280 -13.09 -9.69 -13.25
C GLY A 280 -13.80 -10.83 -12.51
N ARG A 281 -13.63 -10.90 -11.18
CA ARG A 281 -14.18 -11.94 -10.28
C ARG A 281 -15.27 -11.42 -9.34
N LEU A 282 -15.60 -10.12 -9.40
CA LEU A 282 -16.68 -9.49 -8.63
C LEU A 282 -17.97 -9.37 -9.46
#